data_AF-A0A4Q1SQX6-F1
#
_entry.id   AF-A0A4Q1SQX6-F1
#
_cell.length_a   1.000
_cell.length_b   1.000
_cell.length_c   1.000
_cell.angle_alpha   90.00
_cell.angle_beta   90.00
_cell.angle_gamma   90.00
#
_symmetry.space_group_name_H-M   'P 1'
#
loop_
_entity.id
_entity.type
_entity.pdbx_description
1 polymer ?
#
loop_
_entity_poly.entity_id
_entity_poly.type
_entity_poly.pdbx_seq_one_letter_code
_entity_poly.pdbx_strand_id
1 'polypeptide(L)'
;MWVILGVIAIVVTFINLYMYTTGKDYKLAMAMGLTFTALTLCAEYSLVSGWVKAEDWSALLDVVPGMERALWFLTMVSILLNIAPILLERKGKK
;
A
#
# COMPACT_ATOMS: atom_id res chain seq x y z
N MET A 1 -11.46 8.28 3.69
CA MET A 1 -11.58 7.23 2.64
C MET A 1 -10.26 6.53 2.32
N TRP A 2 -9.08 7.17 2.49
CA TRP A 2 -7.78 6.51 2.25
C TRP A 2 -7.56 5.25 3.12
N VAL A 3 -7.94 5.27 4.40
CA VAL A 3 -7.81 4.11 5.31
C VAL A 3 -8.51 2.86 4.76
N ILE A 4 -9.68 3.02 4.13
CA ILE A 4 -10.44 1.90 3.54
C ILE A 4 -9.63 1.28 2.40
N LEU A 5 -9.04 2.11 1.52
CA LEU A 5 -8.16 1.65 0.45
C LEU A 5 -6.93 0.92 1.01
N GLY A 6 -6.37 1.41 2.12
CA GLY A 6 -5.24 0.78 2.80
C GLY A 6 -5.60 -0.60 3.36
N VAL A 7 -6.77 -0.74 4.00
CA VAL A 7 -7.28 -2.03 4.49
C VAL A 7 -7.50 -3.00 3.33
N ILE A 8 -8.09 -2.55 2.22
CA ILE A 8 -8.25 -3.38 1.02
C ILE A 8 -6.88 -3.83 0.50
N ALA A 9 -5.89 -2.93 0.44
CA ALA A 9 -4.53 -3.27 0.02
C ALA A 9 -3.92 -4.38 0.87
N ILE A 10 -4.09 -4.31 2.20
CA ILE A 10 -3.61 -5.32 3.14
C ILE A 10 -4.29 -6.67 2.88
N VAL A 11 -5.63 -6.70 2.80
CA VAL A 11 -6.39 -7.95 2.55
C VAL A 11 -5.96 -8.59 1.23
N VAL A 12 -5.86 -7.80 0.17
CA VAL A 12 -5.45 -8.29 -1.16
C VAL A 12 -4.00 -8.78 -1.16
N THR A 13 -3.12 -8.16 -0.37
CA THR A 13 -1.73 -8.61 -0.19
C THR A 13 -1.67 -9.98 0.49
N PHE A 14 -2.50 -10.22 1.52
CA PHE A 14 -2.61 -11.55 2.12
C PHE A 14 -3.16 -12.59 1.14
N ILE A 15 -4.15 -12.22 0.31
CA ILE A 15 -4.67 -13.09 -0.75
C ILE A 15 -3.56 -13.44 -1.75
N ASN A 16 -2.77 -12.47 -2.19
CA ASN A 16 -1.60 -12.68 -3.06
C ASN A 16 -0.64 -13.74 -2.46
N LEU A 17 -0.22 -13.55 -1.21
CA LEU A 17 0.68 -14.49 -0.52
C LEU A 17 0.06 -15.89 -0.38
N TYR A 18 -1.23 -15.98 -0.03
CA TYR A 18 -1.94 -17.25 0.07
C TYR A 18 -2.03 -17.98 -1.28
N MET A 19 -2.35 -17.27 -2.36
CA MET A 19 -2.40 -17.83 -3.71
C MET A 19 -1.03 -18.39 -4.13
N TYR A 20 0.06 -17.66 -3.84
CA TYR A 20 1.41 -18.15 -4.06
C TYR A 20 1.68 -19.46 -3.30
N THR A 21 1.38 -19.52 -1.99
CA THR A 21 1.62 -20.73 -1.18
C THR A 21 0.78 -21.94 -1.61
N THR A 22 -0.35 -21.72 -2.28
CA THR A 22 -1.23 -22.78 -2.80
C THR A 22 -0.98 -23.11 -4.27
N GLY A 23 0.07 -22.53 -4.88
CA GLY A 23 0.44 -22.76 -6.28
C GLY A 23 -0.54 -22.16 -7.30
N LYS A 24 -1.40 -21.22 -6.88
CA LYS A 24 -2.35 -20.51 -7.75
C LYS A 24 -1.70 -19.26 -8.36
N ASP A 25 -2.24 -18.77 -9.48
CA ASP A 25 -1.75 -17.55 -10.11
C ASP A 25 -2.06 -16.30 -9.26
N TYR A 26 -1.05 -15.80 -8.57
CA TYR A 26 -1.15 -14.68 -7.64
C TYR A 26 -0.97 -13.31 -8.31
N LYS A 27 -0.58 -13.23 -9.59
CA LYS A 27 -0.11 -11.98 -10.23
C LYS A 27 -1.17 -10.90 -10.28
N LEU A 28 -2.44 -11.28 -10.48
CA LEU A 28 -3.56 -10.33 -10.45
C LEU A 28 -3.75 -9.78 -9.04
N ALA A 29 -3.74 -10.63 -8.02
CA ALA A 29 -3.86 -10.21 -6.62
C ALA A 29 -2.67 -9.30 -6.23
N MET A 30 -1.45 -9.63 -6.66
CA MET A 30 -0.29 -8.76 -6.50
C MET A 30 -0.49 -7.38 -7.13
N ALA A 31 -0.90 -7.32 -8.40
CA ALA A 31 -1.13 -6.05 -9.10
C ALA A 31 -2.22 -5.22 -8.41
N MET A 32 -3.28 -5.87 -7.94
CA MET A 32 -4.35 -5.23 -7.18
C MET A 32 -3.85 -4.68 -5.83
N GLY A 33 -3.03 -5.44 -5.09
CA GLY A 33 -2.46 -5.01 -3.81
C GLY A 33 -1.60 -3.75 -3.95
N LEU A 34 -0.75 -3.71 -4.98
CA LEU A 34 0.05 -2.53 -5.31
C LEU A 34 -0.81 -1.35 -5.77
N THR A 35 -1.85 -1.62 -6.58
CA THR A 35 -2.79 -0.58 -7.06
C THR A 35 -3.52 0.08 -5.89
N PHE A 36 -4.07 -0.70 -4.96
CA PHE A 36 -4.74 -0.14 -3.78
C PHE A 36 -3.77 0.58 -2.85
N THR A 37 -2.51 0.13 -2.74
CA THR A 37 -1.46 0.87 -2.03
C THR A 37 -1.23 2.25 -2.66
N ALA A 38 -1.11 2.32 -3.99
CA ALA A 38 -0.95 3.59 -4.70
C ALA A 38 -2.19 4.50 -4.55
N LEU A 39 -3.39 3.95 -4.69
CA LEU A 39 -4.65 4.70 -4.50
C LEU A 39 -4.79 5.23 -3.08
N THR A 40 -4.29 4.50 -2.08
CA THR A 40 -4.25 4.95 -0.68
C THR A 40 -3.39 6.22 -0.54
N LEU A 41 -2.20 6.23 -1.13
CA LEU A 41 -1.32 7.41 -1.14
C LEU A 41 -1.95 8.58 -1.90
N CYS A 42 -2.55 8.35 -3.07
CA CYS A 42 -3.25 9.40 -3.80
C CYS A 42 -4.43 10.01 -3.01
N ALA A 43 -5.18 9.15 -2.30
CA ALA A 43 -6.30 9.59 -1.47
C ALA A 43 -5.83 10.36 -0.23
N GLU A 44 -4.71 9.98 0.37
CA GLU A 44 -4.11 10.72 1.49
C GLU A 44 -3.54 12.07 1.02
N TYR A 45 -2.81 12.10 -0.10
CA TYR A 45 -2.32 13.34 -0.69
C TYR A 45 -3.46 14.31 -1.05
N SER A 46 -4.60 13.79 -1.51
CA SER A 46 -5.80 14.59 -1.76
C SER A 46 -6.38 15.19 -0.48
N LEU A 47 -6.28 14.48 0.65
CA LEU A 47 -6.68 14.98 1.97
C LEU A 47 -5.74 16.09 2.47
N VAL A 48 -4.41 15.91 2.31
CA VAL A 48 -3.42 16.96 2.61
C VAL A 48 -3.66 18.20 1.73
N SER A 49 -3.96 18.02 0.45
CA SER A 49 -4.34 19.13 -0.45
C SER A 49 -5.59 19.87 0.02
N GLY A 50 -6.55 19.15 0.62
CA GLY A 50 -7.72 19.74 1.24
C GLY A 50 -7.36 20.69 2.40
N TRP A 51 -6.47 20.26 3.29
CA TRP A 51 -5.98 21.10 4.39
C TRP A 51 -5.23 22.34 3.91
N VAL A 52 -4.39 22.21 2.88
CA VAL A 52 -3.70 23.36 2.27
C VAL A 52 -4.71 24.38 1.71
N LYS A 53 -5.74 23.91 0.98
CA LYS A 53 -6.78 24.79 0.41
C LYS A 53 -7.64 25.47 1.47
N ALA A 54 -7.81 24.82 2.62
CA ALA A 54 -8.53 25.36 3.76
C ALA A 54 -7.65 26.21 4.70
N GLU A 55 -6.36 26.37 4.37
CA GLU A 55 -5.36 27.05 5.21
C GLU A 55 -5.25 26.46 6.63
N ASP A 56 -5.50 25.16 6.78
CA ASP A 56 -5.44 24.45 8.05
C ASP A 56 -3.99 24.04 8.38
N TRP A 57 -3.16 25.05 8.65
CA TRP A 57 -1.74 24.87 8.98
C TRP A 57 -1.54 24.07 10.27
N SER A 58 -2.48 24.15 11.21
CA SER A 58 -2.43 23.39 12.45
C SER A 58 -2.54 21.90 12.17
N ALA A 59 -3.50 21.46 11.35
CA ALA A 59 -3.63 20.06 10.96
C ALA A 59 -2.40 19.57 10.18
N LEU A 60 -1.85 20.41 9.29
CA LEU A 60 -0.64 20.08 8.54
C LEU A 60 0.56 19.83 9.47
N LEU A 61 0.78 20.70 10.46
CA LEU A 61 1.91 20.58 11.38
C LEU A 61 1.76 19.42 12.38
N ASP A 62 0.54 19.16 12.84
CA ASP A 62 0.27 18.11 13.83
C ASP A 62 0.25 16.70 13.22
N VAL A 63 -0.36 16.55 12.04
CA VAL A 63 -0.70 15.23 11.51
C VAL A 63 0.28 14.73 10.43
N VAL A 64 0.67 15.59 9.47
CA VAL A 64 1.43 15.17 8.28
C VAL A 64 2.79 14.54 8.62
N PRO A 65 3.62 15.09 9.54
CA PRO A 65 4.93 14.50 9.85
C PRO A 65 4.85 13.10 10.48
N GLY A 66 3.77 12.81 11.20
CA GLY A 66 3.52 11.48 11.76
C GLY A 66 3.05 10.50 10.67
N MET A 67 2.06 10.93 9.87
CA MET A 67 1.47 10.12 8.81
C MET A 67 2.46 9.80 7.69
N GLU A 68 3.30 10.75 7.28
CA GLU A 68 4.30 10.58 6.21
C GLU A 68 5.26 9.42 6.55
N ARG A 69 5.82 9.40 7.76
CA ARG A 69 6.72 8.33 8.22
C ARG A 69 6.02 6.97 8.24
N ALA A 70 4.78 6.93 8.73
CA ALA A 70 4.00 5.70 8.77
C ALA A 70 3.67 5.18 7.36
N LEU A 71 3.26 6.06 6.44
CA LEU A 71 2.96 5.71 5.06
C LEU A 71 4.19 5.20 4.32
N TRP A 72 5.35 5.85 4.47
CA TRP A 72 6.60 5.34 3.90
C TRP A 72 6.90 3.91 4.34
N PHE A 73 6.83 3.66 5.65
CA PHE A 73 7.06 2.33 6.19
C PHE A 73 6.08 1.31 5.63
N LEU A 74 4.78 1.60 5.66
CA LEU A 74 3.73 0.71 5.18
C LEU A 74 3.82 0.46 3.67
N THR A 75 4.16 1.49 2.88
CA THR A 75 4.34 1.36 1.43
C THR A 75 5.54 0.46 1.12
N MET A 76 6.67 0.64 1.80
CA MET A 76 7.83 -0.25 1.63
C MET A 76 7.47 -1.70 1.96
N VAL A 77 6.79 -1.94 3.09
CA VAL A 77 6.32 -3.28 3.47
C VAL A 77 5.37 -3.86 2.42
N SER A 78 4.40 -3.08 1.94
CA SER A 78 3.45 -3.51 0.90
C SER A 78 4.15 -3.90 -0.40
N ILE A 79 5.12 -3.10 -0.85
CA ILE A 79 5.91 -3.40 -2.05
C ILE A 79 6.69 -4.71 -1.87
N LEU A 80 7.39 -4.87 -0.73
CA LEU A 80 8.17 -6.06 -0.44
C LEU A 80 7.30 -7.32 -0.40
N LEU A 81 6.17 -7.27 0.32
CA LEU A 81 5.26 -8.41 0.43
C LEU A 81 4.61 -8.76 -0.91
N ASN A 82 4.19 -7.77 -1.70
CA ASN A 82 3.54 -8.06 -2.98
C ASN A 82 4.52 -8.63 -4.01
N ILE A 83 5.77 -8.18 -4.02
CA ILE A 83 6.79 -8.64 -4.98
C ILE A 83 7.47 -9.94 -4.51
N ALA A 84 7.41 -10.29 -3.22
CA ALA A 84 8.06 -11.47 -2.66
C ALA A 84 7.77 -12.79 -3.42
N PRO A 85 6.51 -13.13 -3.79
CA PRO A 85 6.22 -14.30 -4.61
C PRO A 85 7.04 -14.38 -5.92
N ILE A 86 7.18 -13.28 -6.65
CA ILE A 86 7.99 -13.23 -7.90
C ILE A 86 9.46 -13.52 -7.60
N LEU A 87 10.00 -12.94 -6.52
CA LEU A 87 11.40 -13.13 -6.13
C LEU A 87 11.67 -14.59 -5.74
N LEU A 88 10.74 -15.21 -5.01
CA LEU A 88 10.83 -16.60 -4.61
C LEU A 88 10.71 -17.56 -5.80
N GLU A 89 9.78 -17.31 -6.74
CA GLU A 89 9.68 -18.06 -7.99
C GLU A 89 10.97 -18.01 -8.82
N ARG A 90 11.61 -16.82 -8.89
CA ARG A 90 12.89 -16.67 -9.59
C ARG A 90 14.03 -17.40 -8.90
N LYS A 91 14.04 -17.45 -7.56
CA LYS A 91 15.08 -18.14 -6.78
C LYS A 91 14.96 -19.66 -6.92
N GLY A 92 13.75 -20.22 -6.97
CA GLY A 92 13.52 -21.66 -7.14
C GLY A 92 13.74 -22.21 -8.56
N LYS A 93 13.92 -21.34 -9.55
CA LYS A 93 14.27 -21.71 -10.93
C LYS A 93 15.78 -21.76 -11.22
N LYS A 94 16.61 -21.38 -10.24
CA LYS A 94 18.06 -21.58 -10.26
C LYS A 94 18.38 -22.92 -9.59
#